data_AF-A0A1F5YGD6-F1
#
_entry.id   AF-A0A1F5YGD6-F1
#
_cell.length_a   1.000
_cell.length_b   1.000
_cell.length_c   1.000
_cell.angle_alpha   90.00
_cell.angle_beta   90.00
_cell.angle_gamma   90.00
#
_symmetry.space_group_name_H-M   'P 1'
#
loop_
_entity.id
_entity.type
_entity.pdbx_description
1 polymer ?
#
loop_
_entity_poly.entity_id
_entity_poly.type
_entity_poly.pdbx_seq_one_letter_code
_entity_poly.pdbx_strand_id
1 'polypeptide(L)'
;MQHIESEEAIDHFNRALDQIRQGLTPVVSLVTFATDGAGGVRRIYSPLIGQRAVPKGPSFTEEKIDAGLTAFVASITGEPDRKIFEQALLEEAPDQLTPKHHRTERTWRFNTLHTGVELAVTTVSDDHGETARTWSLARPQEPKRRNPILPFLWR
;
A
#
# COMPACT_ATOMS: atom_id res chain seq x y z
N MET A 1 -11.54 15.03 19.43
CA MET A 1 -10.13 14.86 19.79
C MET A 1 -9.57 13.53 19.24
N GLN A 2 -9.84 13.21 17.97
CA GLN A 2 -9.35 12.00 17.27
C GLN A 2 -8.49 12.36 16.03
N HIS A 3 -8.39 13.65 15.70
CA HIS A 3 -7.75 14.14 14.47
C HIS A 3 -6.23 14.22 14.54
N ILE A 4 -5.65 14.28 15.75
CA ILE A 4 -4.21 14.56 15.96
C ILE A 4 -3.37 13.28 15.85
N GLU A 5 -3.95 12.11 16.11
CA GLU A 5 -3.19 10.87 16.23
C GLU A 5 -2.96 10.13 14.90
N SER A 6 -3.69 10.49 13.84
CA SER A 6 -3.44 10.00 12.47
C SER A 6 -2.41 10.85 11.72
N GLU A 7 -2.08 12.04 12.22
CA GLU A 7 -1.10 12.94 11.58
C GLU A 7 0.30 12.33 11.55
N GLU A 8 0.74 11.65 12.62
CA GLU A 8 2.07 11.00 12.65
C GLU A 8 2.19 9.84 11.65
N ALA A 9 1.11 9.07 11.45
CA ALA A 9 1.07 8.00 10.46
C ALA A 9 1.07 8.55 9.02
N ILE A 10 0.34 9.65 8.78
CA ILE A 10 0.33 10.34 7.49
C ILE A 10 1.70 10.95 7.20
N ASP A 11 2.32 11.62 8.17
CA ASP A 11 3.67 12.18 8.06
C ASP A 11 4.70 11.10 7.72
N HIS A 12 4.53 9.91 8.29
CA HIS A 12 5.36 8.76 7.98
C HIS A 12 5.26 8.34 6.50
N PHE A 13 4.05 8.33 5.93
CA PHE A 13 3.84 8.03 4.51
C PHE A 13 4.29 9.19 3.60
N ASN A 14 4.14 10.45 4.03
CA ASN A 14 4.66 11.61 3.30
C ASN A 14 6.19 11.57 3.18
N ARG A 15 6.91 11.14 4.22
CA ARG A 15 8.36 10.91 4.14
C ARG A 15 8.72 9.82 3.12
N ALA A 16 7.90 8.77 3.01
CA ALA A 16 8.06 7.73 2.00
C ALA A 16 7.93 8.30 0.57
N LEU A 17 6.92 9.15 0.37
CA LEU A 17 6.68 9.85 -0.88
C LEU A 17 7.88 10.72 -1.26
N ASP A 18 8.42 11.49 -0.31
CA ASP A 18 9.61 12.30 -0.54
C ASP A 18 10.82 11.46 -0.92
N GLN A 19 11.05 10.29 -0.28
CA GLN A 19 12.14 9.39 -0.64
C GLN A 19 12.04 8.88 -2.08
N ILE A 20 10.83 8.49 -2.52
CA ILE A 20 10.60 8.07 -3.91
C ILE A 20 10.81 9.24 -4.88
N ARG A 21 10.26 10.43 -4.57
CA ARG A 21 10.36 11.62 -5.43
C ARG A 21 11.80 12.11 -5.59
N GLN A 22 12.60 12.00 -4.53
CA GLN A 22 14.03 12.30 -4.56
C GLN A 22 14.84 11.21 -5.28
N GLY A 23 14.23 10.09 -5.67
CA GLY A 23 14.88 8.99 -6.36
C GLY A 23 15.85 8.19 -5.50
N LEU A 24 15.74 8.29 -4.16
CA LEU A 24 16.62 7.60 -3.22
C LEU A 24 16.47 6.08 -3.29
N THR A 25 15.29 5.60 -3.69
CA THR A 25 14.99 4.19 -3.89
C THR A 25 13.95 4.02 -5.01
N PRO A 26 13.96 2.90 -5.75
CA PRO A 26 12.92 2.62 -6.76
C PRO A 26 11.55 2.24 -6.16
N VAL A 27 11.52 1.71 -4.93
CA VAL A 27 10.30 1.27 -4.24
C VAL A 27 10.44 1.53 -2.73
N VAL A 28 9.36 1.99 -2.10
CA VAL A 28 9.24 2.14 -0.65
C VAL A 28 7.96 1.48 -0.20
N SER A 29 8.03 0.44 0.62
CA SER A 29 6.80 -0.11 1.20
C SER A 29 6.32 0.74 2.37
N LEU A 30 5.04 1.13 2.29
CA LEU A 30 4.36 1.92 3.29
C LEU A 30 3.93 1.05 4.46
N VAL A 31 3.27 -0.07 4.16
CA VAL A 31 2.70 -0.98 5.16
C VAL A 31 2.32 -2.32 4.54
N THR A 32 2.36 -3.37 5.34
CA THR A 32 1.96 -4.74 5.02
C THR A 32 0.96 -5.19 6.08
N PHE A 33 -0.21 -5.63 5.64
CA PHE A 33 -1.18 -6.31 6.48
C PHE A 33 -1.09 -7.81 6.19
N ALA A 34 -0.70 -8.61 7.18
CA ALA A 34 -0.60 -10.05 7.05
C ALA A 34 -1.64 -10.75 7.94
N THR A 35 -2.22 -11.82 7.47
CA THR A 35 -3.17 -12.65 8.20
C THR A 35 -2.63 -14.08 8.20
N ASP A 36 -2.59 -14.72 9.37
CA ASP A 36 -2.22 -16.13 9.46
C ASP A 36 -3.36 -17.05 8.99
N GLY A 37 -2.99 -18.24 8.50
CA GLY A 37 -3.96 -19.25 8.05
C GLY A 37 -4.79 -19.88 9.18
N ALA A 38 -4.44 -19.62 10.44
CA ALA A 38 -5.01 -20.29 11.61
C ALA A 38 -6.21 -19.58 12.26
N GLY A 39 -6.57 -18.35 11.87
CA GLY A 39 -7.76 -17.72 12.44
C GLY A 39 -7.82 -16.19 12.50
N GLY A 40 -7.01 -15.45 11.72
CA GLY A 40 -7.31 -14.04 11.48
C GLY A 40 -6.49 -13.05 12.29
N VAL A 41 -5.32 -13.44 12.82
CA VAL A 41 -4.45 -12.45 13.47
C VAL A 41 -3.84 -11.55 12.41
N ARG A 42 -4.32 -10.29 12.34
CA ARG A 42 -3.77 -9.27 11.46
C ARG A 42 -2.48 -8.72 12.06
N ARG A 43 -1.36 -8.91 11.37
CA ARG A 43 -0.05 -8.34 11.70
C ARG A 43 0.25 -7.19 10.76
N ILE A 44 0.82 -6.13 11.30
CA ILE A 44 1.21 -4.94 10.53
C ILE A 44 2.72 -4.84 10.51
N TYR A 45 3.28 -4.84 9.30
CA TYR A 45 4.70 -4.59 9.08
C TYR A 45 4.86 -3.37 8.19
N SER A 46 5.72 -2.43 8.55
CA SER A 46 6.16 -1.40 7.61
C SER A 46 7.69 -1.38 7.62
N PRO A 47 8.37 -1.50 6.48
CA PRO A 47 9.82 -1.41 6.46
C PRO A 47 10.34 -0.02 6.80
N LEU A 48 9.52 1.03 6.69
CA LEU A 48 9.82 2.36 7.23
C LEU A 48 9.70 2.42 8.76
N ILE A 49 8.83 1.59 9.35
CA ILE A 49 8.78 1.28 10.80
C ILE A 49 10.02 0.48 11.25
N GLY A 50 10.81 -0.07 10.31
CA GLY A 50 11.95 -0.96 10.57
C GLY A 50 13.36 -0.42 10.28
N GLN A 51 13.55 0.76 9.70
CA GLN A 51 14.90 1.20 9.26
C GLN A 51 15.63 2.25 10.11
N ARG A 52 15.10 2.78 11.23
CA ARG A 52 15.98 3.46 12.23
C ARG A 52 15.41 3.76 13.62
N ALA A 53 14.14 3.52 13.84
CA ALA A 53 13.52 3.47 15.16
C ALA A 53 12.20 2.75 14.94
N VAL A 54 11.86 1.75 15.75
CA VAL A 54 10.45 1.36 15.86
C VAL A 54 9.72 2.63 16.28
N PRO A 55 8.82 3.21 15.47
CA PRO A 55 8.01 4.32 15.92
C PRO A 55 7.14 3.77 17.05
N LYS A 56 7.57 4.05 18.28
CA LYS A 56 6.85 3.70 19.49
C LYS A 56 5.98 4.91 19.80
N GLY A 57 4.68 4.73 19.76
CA GLY A 57 3.74 5.81 20.04
C GLY A 57 2.30 5.33 19.87
N PRO A 58 1.35 5.99 20.53
CA PRO A 58 -0.06 5.65 20.42
C PRO A 58 -0.58 5.75 18.98
N SER A 59 0.10 6.46 18.08
CA SER A 59 -0.26 6.70 16.68
C SER A 59 -0.01 5.53 15.72
N PHE A 60 0.72 4.50 16.16
CA PHE A 60 1.10 3.35 15.34
C PHE A 60 0.30 2.07 15.69
N THR A 61 -0.90 2.24 16.26
CA THR A 61 -1.85 1.12 16.36
C THR A 61 -2.39 0.73 15.00
N GLU A 62 -2.98 -0.46 14.91
CA GLU A 62 -3.61 -0.93 13.68
C GLU A 62 -4.65 0.04 13.14
N GLU A 63 -5.58 0.51 13.98
CA GLU A 63 -6.65 1.39 13.50
C GLU A 63 -6.10 2.71 12.96
N LYS A 64 -5.04 3.25 13.57
CA LYS A 64 -4.46 4.53 13.15
C LYS A 64 -3.60 4.40 11.91
N ILE A 65 -2.89 3.29 11.74
CA ILE A 65 -2.17 3.00 10.49
C ILE A 65 -3.17 2.76 9.35
N ASP A 66 -4.27 2.07 9.63
CA ASP A 66 -5.34 1.85 8.65
C ASP A 66 -5.99 3.18 8.22
N ALA A 67 -6.35 4.03 9.18
CA ALA A 67 -6.92 5.36 8.94
C ALA A 67 -5.93 6.30 8.23
N GLY A 68 -4.68 6.35 8.70
CA GLY A 68 -3.62 7.17 8.10
C GLY A 68 -3.30 6.72 6.66
N LEU A 69 -3.27 5.41 6.41
CA LEU A 69 -3.06 4.89 5.06
C LEU A 69 -4.23 5.26 4.15
N THR A 70 -5.47 5.16 4.65
CA THR A 70 -6.66 5.53 3.88
C THR A 70 -6.61 7.01 3.51
N ALA A 71 -6.34 7.89 4.46
CA ALA A 71 -6.20 9.33 4.21
C ALA A 71 -5.04 9.65 3.25
N PHE A 72 -3.90 8.97 3.40
CA PHE A 72 -2.75 9.15 2.52
C PHE A 72 -3.02 8.66 1.09
N VAL A 73 -3.63 7.48 0.91
CA VAL A 73 -4.02 6.97 -0.41
C VAL A 73 -4.99 7.94 -1.08
N ALA A 74 -5.96 8.48 -0.33
CA ALA A 74 -6.88 9.48 -0.84
C ALA A 74 -6.17 10.76 -1.29
N SER A 75 -5.18 11.24 -0.53
CA SER A 75 -4.46 12.46 -0.90
C SER A 75 -3.61 12.29 -2.16
N ILE A 76 -3.02 11.11 -2.38
CA ILE A 76 -2.16 10.86 -3.54
C ILE A 76 -2.91 10.35 -4.77
N THR A 77 -4.13 9.82 -4.64
CA THR A 77 -4.89 9.28 -5.79
C THR A 77 -6.12 10.11 -6.15
N GLY A 78 -6.62 10.94 -5.23
CA GLY A 78 -7.90 11.63 -5.36
C GLY A 78 -9.10 10.78 -4.99
N GLU A 79 -8.91 9.50 -4.67
CA GLU A 79 -9.98 8.55 -4.34
C GLU A 79 -10.23 8.48 -2.82
N PRO A 80 -11.43 8.83 -2.34
CA PRO A 80 -11.66 9.03 -0.91
C PRO A 80 -11.62 7.73 -0.08
N ASP A 81 -11.77 6.55 -0.70
CA ASP A 81 -11.86 5.28 0.02
C ASP A 81 -10.88 4.23 -0.52
N ARG A 82 -9.97 3.78 0.35
CA ARG A 82 -9.04 2.68 0.08
C ARG A 82 -9.77 1.40 -0.35
N LYS A 83 -10.98 1.16 0.15
CA LYS A 83 -11.78 -0.01 -0.19
C LYS A 83 -12.13 -0.07 -1.68
N ILE A 84 -12.19 1.08 -2.37
CA ILE A 84 -12.39 1.13 -3.82
C ILE A 84 -11.21 0.46 -4.54
N PHE A 85 -9.98 0.76 -4.12
CA PHE A 85 -8.81 0.05 -4.63
C PHE A 85 -8.90 -1.43 -4.29
N GLU A 86 -9.20 -1.79 -3.05
CA GLU A 86 -9.28 -3.20 -2.64
C GLU A 86 -10.33 -3.99 -3.43
N GLN A 87 -11.46 -3.37 -3.75
CA GLN A 87 -12.47 -3.96 -4.62
C GLN A 87 -11.99 -4.08 -6.06
N ALA A 88 -11.34 -3.04 -6.61
CA ALA A 88 -10.76 -3.10 -7.95
C ALA A 88 -9.71 -4.23 -8.06
N LEU A 89 -8.94 -4.52 -7.00
CA LEU A 89 -8.01 -5.66 -6.99
C LEU A 89 -8.72 -7.03 -7.15
N LEU A 90 -9.97 -7.15 -6.72
CA LEU A 90 -10.76 -8.38 -6.86
C LEU A 90 -11.29 -8.55 -8.28
N GLU A 91 -11.52 -7.45 -8.99
CA GLU A 91 -12.14 -7.42 -10.31
C GLU A 91 -11.10 -7.35 -11.45
N GLU A 92 -9.88 -6.85 -11.18
CA GLU A 92 -8.81 -6.70 -12.16
C GLU A 92 -7.71 -7.77 -12.06
N ALA A 93 -7.23 -8.23 -13.22
CA ALA A 93 -6.03 -9.05 -13.28
C ALA A 93 -4.79 -8.25 -12.80
N PRO A 94 -3.87 -8.86 -12.04
CA PRO A 94 -2.66 -8.16 -11.60
C PRO A 94 -1.74 -7.84 -12.78
N ASP A 95 -1.05 -6.71 -12.70
CA ASP A 95 0.00 -6.33 -13.65
C ASP A 95 1.14 -7.35 -13.67
N GLN A 96 1.42 -7.97 -12.52
CA GLN A 96 2.41 -9.02 -12.36
C GLN A 96 1.87 -10.15 -11.50
N LEU A 97 2.00 -11.38 -12.02
CA LEU A 97 1.72 -12.62 -11.32
C LEU A 97 3.00 -13.45 -11.26
N THR A 98 3.48 -13.74 -10.06
CA THR A 98 4.69 -14.56 -9.84
C THR A 98 4.33 -15.79 -9.00
N PRO A 99 4.07 -16.95 -9.63
CA PRO A 99 3.90 -18.19 -8.91
C PRO A 99 5.25 -18.69 -8.38
N LYS A 100 5.27 -19.15 -7.13
CA LYS A 100 6.36 -19.84 -6.44
C LYS A 100 5.81 -21.13 -5.83
N HIS A 101 6.67 -22.10 -5.54
CA HIS A 101 6.28 -23.48 -5.16
C HIS A 101 5.17 -23.59 -4.10
N HIS A 102 5.12 -22.67 -3.13
CA HIS A 102 4.12 -22.61 -2.06
C HIS A 102 3.50 -21.21 -1.92
N ARG A 103 3.66 -20.33 -2.90
CA ARG A 103 3.30 -18.92 -2.76
C ARG A 103 2.89 -18.32 -4.10
N THR A 104 1.78 -17.60 -4.11
CA THR A 104 1.39 -16.77 -5.25
C THR A 104 1.53 -15.31 -4.88
N GLU A 105 2.26 -14.55 -5.68
CA GLU A 105 2.41 -13.11 -5.54
C GLU A 105 1.74 -12.39 -6.70
N ARG A 106 0.88 -11.42 -6.38
CA ARG A 106 0.11 -10.60 -7.33
C ARG A 106 0.39 -9.14 -7.03
N THR A 107 0.79 -8.37 -8.03
CA THR A 107 1.04 -6.93 -7.88
C THR A 107 0.17 -6.14 -8.84
N TRP A 108 -0.46 -5.09 -8.33
CA TRP A 108 -1.19 -4.07 -9.08
C TRP A 108 -0.52 -2.72 -8.87
N ARG A 109 -0.49 -1.88 -9.90
CA ARG A 109 0.10 -0.55 -9.91
C ARG A 109 -0.90 0.48 -10.42
N PHE A 110 -1.00 1.58 -9.70
CA PHE A 110 -1.92 2.66 -9.97
C PHE A 110 -1.14 3.96 -10.10
N ASN A 111 -1.51 4.77 -11.09
CA ASN A 111 -0.99 6.13 -11.18
C ASN A 111 -1.46 6.95 -9.98
N THR A 112 -0.62 7.90 -9.55
CA THR A 112 -0.98 8.87 -8.51
C THR A 112 -1.10 10.26 -9.12
N LEU A 113 -1.67 11.20 -8.38
CA LEU A 113 -1.68 12.63 -8.67
C LEU A 113 -0.26 13.22 -8.70
N HIS A 114 0.71 12.54 -8.06
CA HIS A 114 2.12 12.93 -8.11
C HIS A 114 2.80 12.30 -9.32
N THR A 115 3.15 13.13 -10.30
CA THR A 115 3.87 12.67 -11.50
C THR A 115 5.17 11.98 -11.11
N GLY A 116 5.44 10.81 -11.70
CA GLY A 116 6.63 10.02 -11.40
C GLY A 116 6.51 9.15 -10.15
N VAL A 117 5.29 8.98 -9.60
CA VAL A 117 5.01 8.09 -8.47
C VAL A 117 3.79 7.21 -8.80
N GLU A 118 3.94 5.92 -8.55
CA GLU A 118 2.86 4.94 -8.61
C GLU A 118 2.59 4.38 -7.21
N LEU A 119 1.32 4.08 -6.95
CA LEU A 119 0.90 3.27 -5.81
C LEU A 119 0.88 1.81 -6.24
N ALA A 120 1.64 0.96 -5.56
CA ALA A 120 1.66 -0.46 -5.81
C ALA A 120 1.03 -1.23 -4.65
N VAL A 121 0.15 -2.17 -4.96
CA VAL A 121 -0.41 -3.11 -3.99
C VAL A 121 0.05 -4.50 -4.37
N THR A 122 0.73 -5.19 -3.45
CA THR A 122 1.17 -6.57 -3.65
C THR A 122 0.44 -7.48 -2.68
N THR A 123 -0.29 -8.46 -3.18
CA THR A 123 -0.84 -9.54 -2.37
C THR A 123 0.01 -10.79 -2.52
N VAL A 124 0.22 -11.46 -1.40
CA VAL A 124 0.92 -12.72 -1.28
C VAL A 124 -0.06 -13.68 -0.61
N SER A 125 -0.21 -14.85 -1.17
CA SER A 125 -0.98 -15.94 -0.55
C SER A 125 -0.16 -17.22 -0.62
N ASP A 126 -0.07 -17.98 0.46
CA ASP A 126 0.53 -19.31 0.46
C ASP A 126 -0.53 -20.43 0.54
N ASP A 127 -0.07 -21.68 0.43
CA ASP A 127 -0.90 -22.89 0.52
C ASP A 127 -1.28 -23.26 1.97
N HIS A 128 -0.74 -22.55 2.95
CA HIS A 128 -1.12 -22.66 4.37
C HIS A 128 -2.24 -21.69 4.76
N GLY A 129 -2.71 -20.86 3.82
CA GLY A 129 -3.75 -19.87 4.05
C GLY A 129 -3.24 -18.56 4.64
N GLU A 130 -1.91 -18.39 4.76
CA GLU A 130 -1.35 -17.08 5.10
C GLU A 130 -1.53 -16.14 3.91
N THR A 131 -1.92 -14.91 4.23
CA THR A 131 -2.05 -13.85 3.23
C THR A 131 -1.34 -12.61 3.72
N ALA A 132 -0.67 -11.88 2.82
CA ALA A 132 -0.09 -10.59 3.12
C ALA A 132 -0.40 -9.60 2.01
N ARG A 133 -0.78 -8.38 2.37
CA ARG A 133 -1.05 -7.27 1.46
C ARG A 133 -0.13 -6.11 1.78
N THR A 134 0.79 -5.83 0.87
CA THR A 134 1.77 -4.75 0.98
C THR A 134 1.37 -3.57 0.11
N TRP A 135 1.22 -2.40 0.71
CA TRP A 135 1.09 -1.11 0.04
C TRP A 135 2.46 -0.48 -0.08
N SER A 136 2.83 -0.03 -1.27
CA SER A 136 4.13 0.58 -1.55
C SER A 136 3.98 1.75 -2.50
N LEU A 137 4.90 2.70 -2.43
CA LEU A 137 5.14 3.66 -3.50
C LEU A 137 6.26 3.12 -4.38
N ALA A 138 6.11 3.28 -5.68
CA ALA A 138 7.12 2.88 -6.65
C ALA A 138 7.34 4.00 -7.66
N ARG A 139 8.54 4.06 -8.22
CA ARG A 139 8.74 4.80 -9.47
C ARG A 139 8.03 4.05 -10.61
N PRO A 140 7.50 4.78 -11.60
CA PRO A 140 6.95 4.20 -12.81
C PRO A 140 7.98 3.29 -13.48
N GLN A 141 7.54 2.11 -13.90
CA GLN A 141 8.32 1.32 -14.84
C GLN A 141 8.06 1.87 -16.25
N GLU A 142 9.10 2.34 -16.95
CA GLU A 142 9.00 2.75 -18.36
C GLU A 142 8.40 1.64 -19.25
N PRO A 143 7.67 2.03 -20.29
CA PRO A 143 6.22 2.00 -20.31
C PRO A 143 5.69 0.57 -20.56
N LYS A 144 4.94 0.02 -19.59
CA LYS A 144 3.91 -0.98 -19.89
C LYS A 144 2.54 -0.40 -19.53
N ARG A 145 1.54 -0.82 -20.32
CA ARG A 145 0.22 -0.20 -20.50
C ARG A 145 -0.30 0.48 -19.23
N ARG A 146 -0.66 1.75 -19.38
CA ARG A 146 -1.52 2.48 -18.45
C ARG A 146 -2.70 1.58 -18.08
N ASN A 147 -2.79 1.13 -16.83
CA ASN A 147 -4.10 1.09 -16.22
C ASN A 147 -4.42 2.55 -15.88
N PRO A 148 -5.30 3.23 -16.64
CA PRO A 148 -5.86 4.47 -16.14
C PRO A 148 -6.43 4.16 -14.76
N ILE A 149 -6.24 5.08 -13.81
CA ILE A 149 -7.04 5.08 -12.58
C ILE A 149 -8.47 4.93 -13.07
N LEU A 150 -9.05 3.76 -12.77
CA LEU A 150 -10.32 3.22 -13.23
C LEU A 150 -11.17 4.22 -14.03
N PRO A 151 -11.48 3.99 -15.32
CA PRO A 151 -12.31 4.91 -16.11
C PRO A 151 -13.77 5.00 -15.63
N PHE A 152 -14.12 4.42 -14.47
CA PHE A 152 -15.48 4.20 -13.99
C PHE A 152 -15.99 5.16 -12.91
N LEU A 153 -15.20 6.14 -12.46
CA LEU A 153 -15.64 7.04 -11.36
C LEU A 153 -16.19 8.40 -11.83
N TRP A 154 -16.48 8.54 -13.12
CA TRP A 154 -17.24 9.68 -13.66
C TRP A 154 -18.53 9.21 -14.34
N ARG A 155 -19.47 8.66 -13.57
CA ARG A 155 -20.90 8.61 -13.93
C ARG A 155 -21.78 8.79 -12.70
#